data_AF-A0A2E3V6B6-F1
#
_entry.id   AF-A0A2E3V6B6-F1
#
_cell.length_a   1.000
_cell.length_b   1.000
_cell.length_c   1.000
_cell.angle_alpha   90.00
_cell.angle_beta   90.00
_cell.angle_gamma   90.00
#
_symmetry.space_group_name_H-M   'P 1'
#
loop_
_entity.id
_entity.type
_entity.pdbx_description
1 polymer ?
#
loop_
_entity_poly.entity_id
_entity_poly.type
_entity_poly.pdbx_seq_one_letter_code
_entity_poly.pdbx_strand_id
1 'polypeptide(L)' 'MTGVMASISSVLEKNRIGIESIIQKEVSESIARIAIITSIVNEKVLHESLRQLGAL' A
#
# COMPACT_ATOMS: atom_id res chain seq x y z
N MET A 1 -10.65 -14.88 -2.20
CA MET A 1 -10.52 -13.81 -1.21
C MET A 1 -9.10 -13.27 -1.33
N THR A 2 -8.92 -12.02 -1.78
CA THR A 2 -7.57 -11.46 -2.00
C THR A 2 -7.06 -10.92 -0.66
N GLY A 3 -5.87 -11.34 -0.24
CA GLY A 3 -5.28 -10.86 1.02
C GLY A 3 -4.94 -9.36 0.96
N VAL A 4 -4.98 -8.69 2.10
CA VAL A 4 -4.76 -7.22 2.22
C VAL A 4 -3.45 -6.78 1.54
N MET A 5 -2.36 -7.51 1.74
CA MET A 5 -1.06 -7.20 1.14
C MET A 5 -1.07 -7.30 -0.40
N ALA A 6 -1.82 -8.25 -0.96
CA ALA A 6 -1.98 -8.40 -2.40
C ALA A 6 -2.82 -7.25 -2.98
N SER A 7 -3.87 -6.82 -2.26
CA SER A 7 -4.66 -5.66 -2.65
C SER A 7 -3.83 -4.37 -2.65
N ILE A 8 -3.05 -4.13 -1.60
CA ILE A 8 -2.16 -2.96 -1.51
C ILE A 8 -1.11 -2.99 -2.62
N SER A 9 -0.43 -4.13 -2.81
CA SER A 9 0.59 -4.27 -3.86
C SER A 9 0.01 -4.03 -5.25
N SER A 10 -1.20 -4.52 -5.52
CA SER A 10 -1.89 -4.31 -6.79
C SER A 10 -2.21 -2.83 -7.05
N VAL A 11 -2.66 -2.09 -6.02
CA VAL A 11 -2.91 -0.64 -6.16
C VAL A 11 -1.62 0.11 -6.47
N LEU A 12 -0.54 -0.17 -5.74
CA LEU A 12 0.74 0.50 -5.96
C LEU A 12 1.33 0.15 -7.34
N GLU A 13 1.27 -1.12 -7.75
CA GLU A 13 1.74 -1.58 -9.06
C GLU A 13 0.96 -0.96 -10.23
N LYS A 14 -0.38 -0.90 -10.14
CA LYS A 14 -1.22 -0.24 -11.17
C LYS A 14 -0.86 1.22 -11.38
N ASN A 15 -0.48 1.91 -10.30
CA ASN A 15 -0.03 3.30 -10.34
C ASN A 15 1.48 3.44 -10.62
N ARG A 16 2.17 2.34 -10.95
CA ARG A 16 3.61 2.28 -11.26
C ARG A 16 4.49 2.80 -10.11
N ILE A 17 4.08 2.54 -8.87
CA ILE A 17 4.84 2.87 -7.67
C ILE A 17 5.64 1.64 -7.25
N GLY A 18 6.97 1.77 -7.27
CA GLY A 18 7.87 0.76 -6.73
C GLY A 18 7.80 0.73 -5.20
N ILE A 19 7.95 -0.46 -4.62
CA ILE A 19 8.05 -0.65 -3.18
C ILE A 19 9.49 -0.98 -2.83
N GLU A 20 10.10 -0.20 -1.95
CA GLU A 20 11.46 -0.44 -1.45
C GLU A 20 11.43 -1.30 -0.18
N SER A 21 10.44 -1.08 0.69
CA SER A 21 10.29 -1.85 1.93
C SER A 21 8.86 -1.89 2.41
N ILE A 22 8.48 -2.99 3.06
CA ILE A 22 7.20 -3.15 3.75
C ILE A 22 7.46 -3.67 5.16
N ILE A 23 6.84 -3.03 6.14
CA ILE A 23 6.82 -3.48 7.53
C ILE A 23 5.36 -3.74 7.91
N GLN A 24 5.04 -4.97 8.28
CA GLN A 24 3.75 -5.35 8.84
C GLN A 24 3.93 -5.74 10.31
N LYS A 25 3.16 -5.11 11.19
CA LYS A 25 3.10 -5.43 12.61
C LYS A 25 1.67 -5.70 13.03
N GLU A 26 1.40 -6.90 13.51
CA GLU A 26 0.11 -7.23 14.13
C GLU A 26 -0.06 -6.40 15.42
N VAL A 27 -1.24 -5.81 15.57
CA VAL A 27 -1.66 -5.03 16.75
C VAL A 27 -2.68 -5.82 17.57
N SER A 28 -3.56 -6.57 16.90
CA SER A 28 -4.52 -7.53 17.47
C SER A 28 -4.93 -8.56 16.40
N GLU A 29 -5.75 -9.55 16.77
CA GLU A 29 -6.18 -10.66 15.88
C GLU A 29 -6.78 -10.23 14.53
N SER A 30 -7.30 -9.00 14.42
CA SER A 30 -7.93 -8.48 13.20
C SER A 30 -7.31 -7.16 12.71
N ILE A 31 -6.27 -6.65 13.38
CA ILE A 31 -5.68 -5.35 13.07
C ILE A 31 -4.18 -5.51 12.89
N ALA A 32 -3.70 -5.15 11.70
CA ALA A 32 -2.28 -5.01 11.42
C ALA A 32 -1.96 -3.57 11.05
N ARG A 33 -0.86 -3.05 11.59
CA ARG A 33 -0.24 -1.80 11.14
C ARG A 33 0.72 -2.12 10.02
N ILE A 34 0.57 -1.42 8.89
CA ILE A 34 1.41 -1.59 7.71
C ILE A 34 2.10 -0.25 7.44
N ALA A 35 3.42 -0.26 7.33
CA ALA A 35 4.22 0.86 6.85
C ALA A 35 4.90 0.46 5.55
N ILE A 36 4.83 1.33 4.54
CA ILE A 36 5.36 1.08 3.20
C ILE A 36 6.29 2.22 2.84
N ILE A 37 7.50 1.87 2.42
CA ILE A 37 8.47 2.79 1.85
C ILE A 37 8.45 2.55 0.35
N THR A 38 8.09 3.58 -0.41
CA THR A 38 8.03 3.53 -1.87
C THR A 38 9.32 4.05 -2.48
N SER A 39 9.56 3.71 -3.74
CA SER A 39 10.53 4.44 -4.56
C SER A 39 10.11 5.90 -4.72
N ILE A 40 11.02 6.73 -5.25
CA ILE A 40 10.68 8.11 -5.67
C ILE A 40 9.44 8.08 -6.56
N VAL A 41 8.47 8.92 -6.22
CA VAL A 41 7.17 8.99 -6.90
C VAL A 41 6.76 10.44 -7.11
N ASN A 42 6.03 10.70 -8.20
CA ASN A 42 5.40 12.00 -8.42
C ASN A 42 4.22 12.19 -7.46
N GLU A 43 4.09 13.37 -6.86
CA GLU A 43 3.04 13.70 -5.88
C GLU A 43 1.62 13.39 -6.38
N LYS A 44 1.31 13.69 -7.65
CA LYS A 44 -0.01 13.44 -8.24
C LYS A 44 -0.35 11.95 -8.22
N VAL A 45 0.61 11.11 -8.60
CA VAL A 45 0.46 9.65 -8.65
C VAL A 45 0.33 9.07 -7.24
N LEU A 46 1.10 9.61 -6.29
CA LEU A 46 0.98 9.24 -4.87
C LEU A 46 -0.41 9.57 -4.33
N HIS A 47 -0.93 10.77 -4.60
CA HIS A 47 -2.26 11.18 -4.15
C HIS A 47 -3.38 10.29 -4.69
N GLU A 48 -3.30 9.92 -5.97
CA GLU A 48 -4.27 9.00 -6.56
C GLU A 48 -4.20 7.60 -5.93
N SER A 49 -2.99 7.11 -5.67
CA SER A 49 -2.77 5.83 -4.98
C SER A 49 -3.31 5.84 -3.55
N LEU A 50 -3.09 6.92 -2.80
CA LEU A 50 -3.62 7.09 -1.44
C LEU A 50 -5.15 7.08 -1.42
N ARG A 51 -5.79 7.72 -2.41
CA ARG A 51 -7.26 7.69 -2.55
C ARG A 51 -7.78 6.27 -2.80
N GLN A 52 -7.12 5.50 -3.67
CA GLN A 52 -7.50 4.12 -3.96
C GLN A 52 -7.30 3.20 -2.76
N LEU A 53 -6.19 3.37 -2.02
CA LEU A 53 -5.90 2.61 -0.80
C LEU A 53 -6.91 2.89 0.31
N GLY A 54 -7.37 4.14 0.45
CA GLY A 54 -8.39 4.50 1.44
C GLY A 54 -9.80 3.99 1.14
N ALA A 55 -10.03 3.43 -0.06
CA ALA A 55 -11.31 2.85 -0.47
C ALA A 55 -11.34 1.31 -0.44
N LEU A 56 -10.22 0.67 -0.05
CA LEU A 56 -10.13 -0.77 0.21
C LEU A 56 -10.81 -1.12 1.54
#